data_AF-A0A2M7KN35-F1
#
_entry.id   AF-A0A2M7KN35-F1
#
_cell.length_a   1.000
_cell.length_b   1.000
_cell.length_c   1.000
_cell.angle_alpha   90.00
_cell.angle_beta   90.00
_cell.angle_gamma   90.00
#
_symmetry.space_group_name_H-M   'P 1'
#
loop_
_entity.id
_entity.type
_entity.pdbx_description
1 polymer ?
#
loop_
_entity_poly.entity_id
_entity_poly.type
_entity_poly.pdbx_seq_one_letter_code
_entity_poly.pdbx_strand_id
1 'polypeptide(L)'
;MTLAEQRTLLLAWQEYEAMVGRILPTFAARGLRDLGDDLDHMLICRSEVEEVLDKYPDAPELLGYRANLAGLDAELLLRRTEVVERLTEEHLARHRQRNGIPHSHWWCYLDELDREPRPGSGSGMNTRRSEPGGLTVQS
;
A
#
# COMPACT_ATOMS: atom_id res chain seq x y z
N MET A 1 5.04 28.52 3.33
CA MET A 1 3.84 27.97 2.68
C MET A 1 2.97 29.10 2.14
N THR A 2 2.57 29.00 0.88
CA THR A 2 1.66 29.93 0.20
C THR A 2 0.19 29.61 0.50
N LEU A 3 -0.73 30.56 0.22
CA LEU A 3 -2.17 30.33 0.36
C LEU A 3 -2.68 29.19 -0.55
N ALA A 4 -2.07 29.04 -1.74
CA ALA A 4 -2.41 27.96 -2.66
C ALA A 4 -2.06 26.60 -2.05
N GLU A 5 -0.85 26.45 -1.50
CA GLU A 5 -0.43 25.20 -0.85
C GLU A 5 -1.21 24.91 0.43
N GLN A 6 -1.54 25.92 1.23
CA GLN A 6 -2.44 25.76 2.39
C GLN A 6 -3.79 25.21 1.98
N ARG A 7 -4.37 25.75 0.90
CA ARG A 7 -5.65 25.27 0.37
C ARG A 7 -5.54 23.84 -0.16
N THR A 8 -4.49 23.53 -0.91
CA THR A 8 -4.23 22.17 -1.39
C THR A 8 -4.13 21.18 -0.24
N LEU A 9 -3.33 21.50 0.79
CA LEU A 9 -3.19 20.66 1.97
C LEU A 9 -4.53 20.43 2.67
N LEU A 10 -5.29 21.50 2.93
CA LEU A 10 -6.58 21.39 3.62
C LEU A 10 -7.58 20.52 2.84
N LEU A 11 -7.68 20.71 1.53
CA LEU A 11 -8.59 19.93 0.69
C LEU A 11 -8.16 18.45 0.64
N ALA A 12 -6.89 18.19 0.32
CA ALA A 12 -6.37 16.84 0.25
C ALA A 12 -6.46 16.12 1.61
N TRP A 13 -6.22 16.84 2.71
CA TRP A 13 -6.36 16.31 4.06
C TRP A 13 -7.81 15.92 4.38
N GLN A 14 -8.75 16.84 4.18
CA GLN A 14 -10.17 16.59 4.45
C GLN A 14 -10.70 15.41 3.65
N GLU A 15 -10.29 15.32 2.38
CA GLU A 15 -10.71 14.25 1.51
C GLU A 15 -10.08 12.91 1.90
N TYR A 16 -8.79 12.91 2.22
CA TYR A 16 -8.09 11.73 2.73
C TYR A 16 -8.72 11.22 4.03
N GLU A 17 -8.91 12.08 5.02
CA GLU A 17 -9.52 11.72 6.31
C GLU A 17 -10.94 11.16 6.14
N ALA A 18 -11.76 11.80 5.31
CA ALA A 18 -13.11 11.33 5.01
C ALA A 18 -13.12 9.96 4.31
N MET A 19 -12.21 9.75 3.36
CA MET A 19 -12.09 8.46 2.67
C MET A 19 -11.60 7.36 3.59
N VAL A 20 -10.59 7.61 4.42
CA VAL A 20 -10.10 6.63 5.41
C VAL A 20 -11.23 6.24 6.37
N GLY A 21 -12.00 7.21 6.88
CA GLY A 21 -13.14 6.96 7.76
C GLY A 21 -14.27 6.15 7.09
N ARG A 22 -14.40 6.23 5.77
CA ARG A 22 -15.35 5.42 4.99
C ARG A 22 -14.80 4.03 4.67
N ILE A 23 -13.53 3.94 4.30
CA ILE A 23 -12.90 2.72 3.78
C ILE A 23 -12.53 1.75 4.90
N LEU A 24 -11.89 2.21 5.98
CA LEU A 24 -11.43 1.31 7.06
C LEU A 24 -12.55 0.46 7.67
N PRO A 25 -13.74 1.00 7.99
CA PRO A 25 -14.84 0.18 8.50
C PRO A 25 -15.34 -0.85 7.48
N THR A 26 -15.24 -0.55 6.18
CA THR A 26 -15.73 -1.45 5.12
C THR A 26 -14.85 -2.67 4.92
N PHE A 27 -13.55 -2.59 5.23
CA PHE A 27 -12.68 -3.77 5.27
C PHE A 27 -13.15 -4.80 6.31
N ALA A 28 -13.67 -4.34 7.45
CA ALA A 28 -14.23 -5.23 8.47
C ALA A 28 -15.58 -5.84 8.05
N ALA A 29 -16.37 -5.11 7.26
CA ALA A 29 -17.75 -5.49 6.92
C ALA A 29 -17.88 -6.56 5.80
N ARG A 30 -16.77 -7.08 5.23
CA ARG A 30 -16.74 -8.15 4.20
C ARG A 30 -17.93 -8.11 3.23
N GLY A 31 -18.04 -7.08 2.39
CA GLY A 31 -19.20 -6.99 1.50
C GLY A 31 -19.15 -6.05 0.30
N LEU A 32 -18.21 -5.11 0.21
CA LEU A 32 -18.17 -4.17 -0.91
C LEU A 32 -17.20 -4.64 -1.98
N ARG A 33 -17.73 -4.90 -3.19
CA ARG A 33 -16.97 -5.35 -4.37
C ARG A 33 -16.28 -4.22 -5.13
N ASP A 34 -16.56 -2.96 -4.82
CA ASP A 34 -16.16 -1.82 -5.65
C ASP A 34 -15.48 -0.73 -4.82
N LEU A 35 -14.42 -1.08 -4.07
CA LEU A 35 -13.62 -0.11 -3.30
C LEU A 35 -12.35 0.35 -4.04
N GLY A 36 -12.03 -0.23 -5.20
CA GLY A 36 -10.76 -0.01 -5.87
C GLY A 36 -10.51 1.45 -6.27
N ASP A 37 -11.50 2.08 -6.91
CA ASP A 37 -11.38 3.49 -7.31
C ASP A 37 -11.34 4.44 -6.11
N ASP A 38 -12.12 4.13 -5.07
CA ASP A 38 -12.12 4.87 -3.81
C ASP A 38 -10.77 4.74 -3.08
N LEU A 39 -10.16 3.55 -3.12
CA LEU A 39 -8.83 3.29 -2.58
C LEU A 39 -7.78 4.06 -3.37
N ASP A 40 -7.76 3.94 -4.69
CA ASP A 40 -6.85 4.67 -5.57
C ASP A 40 -6.90 6.18 -5.28
N HIS A 41 -8.11 6.74 -5.20
CA HIS A 41 -8.32 8.16 -4.90
C HIS A 41 -7.83 8.54 -3.50
N MET A 42 -8.11 7.70 -2.49
CA MET A 42 -7.56 7.87 -1.14
C MET A 42 -6.03 7.91 -1.15
N LEU A 43 -5.38 7.03 -1.91
CA LEU A 43 -3.92 7.00 -2.01
C LEU A 43 -3.34 8.24 -2.70
N ILE A 44 -4.08 8.81 -3.67
CA ILE A 44 -3.75 10.05 -4.34
C ILE A 44 -3.81 11.23 -3.36
N CYS A 45 -4.93 11.42 -2.65
CA CYS A 45 -5.07 12.51 -1.68
C CYS A 45 -3.98 12.46 -0.61
N ARG A 46 -3.64 11.25 -0.12
CA ARG A 46 -2.52 11.07 0.81
C ARG A 46 -1.20 11.54 0.18
N SER A 47 -0.92 11.16 -1.07
CA SER A 47 0.33 11.57 -1.74
C SER A 47 0.42 13.10 -1.88
N GLU A 48 -0.70 13.77 -2.15
CA GLU A 48 -0.76 15.24 -2.21
C GLU A 48 -0.52 15.88 -0.83
N VAL A 49 -1.05 15.28 0.26
CA VAL A 49 -0.74 15.71 1.63
C VAL A 49 0.75 15.60 1.91
N GLU A 50 1.37 14.45 1.63
CA GLU A 50 2.80 14.24 1.88
C GLU A 50 3.67 15.20 1.07
N GLU A 51 3.34 15.47 -0.20
CA GLU A 51 4.10 16.41 -1.01
C GLU A 51 4.12 17.83 -0.41
N VAL A 52 2.99 18.31 0.13
CA VAL A 52 2.96 19.62 0.80
C VAL A 52 3.72 19.57 2.12
N LEU A 53 3.57 18.48 2.88
CA LEU A 53 4.29 18.29 4.12
C LEU A 53 5.81 18.26 3.89
N ASP A 54 6.32 17.54 2.88
CA ASP A 54 7.75 17.41 2.61
C ASP A 54 8.41 18.72 2.16
N LYS A 55 7.64 19.65 1.58
CA LYS A 55 8.13 21.01 1.26
C LYS A 55 8.44 21.85 2.52
N TYR A 56 7.86 21.48 3.66
CA TYR A 56 7.92 22.26 4.91
C TYR A 56 8.22 21.36 6.12
N PRO A 57 9.40 20.68 6.15
CA PRO A 57 9.71 19.66 7.16
C PRO A 57 9.70 20.21 8.59
N ASP A 58 10.19 21.44 8.77
CA ASP A 58 10.38 22.07 10.09
C ASP A 58 9.23 22.98 10.52
N ALA A 59 8.11 23.02 9.77
CA ALA A 59 6.98 23.90 10.07
C ALA A 59 6.16 23.36 11.26
N PRO A 60 6.15 24.02 12.43
CA PRO A 60 5.52 23.51 13.64
C PRO A 60 3.99 23.38 13.50
N GLU A 61 3.36 24.25 12.70
CA GLU A 61 1.93 24.20 12.41
C GLU A 61 1.50 22.93 11.66
N LEU A 62 2.45 22.23 11.03
CA LEU A 62 2.21 20.99 10.30
C LEU A 62 2.40 19.73 11.14
N LEU A 63 2.90 19.85 12.37
CA LEU A 63 3.16 18.69 13.25
C LEU A 63 1.92 17.83 13.49
N GLY A 64 0.75 18.46 13.66
CA GLY A 64 -0.51 17.75 13.84
C GLY A 64 -0.89 16.89 12.63
N TYR A 65 -0.72 17.44 11.42
CA TYR A 65 -0.97 16.70 10.18
C TYR A 65 -0.03 15.50 10.04
N ARG A 66 1.26 15.66 10.38
CA ARG A 66 2.24 14.56 10.35
C ARG A 66 1.87 13.43 11.32
N ALA A 67 1.53 13.80 12.56
CA ALA A 67 1.16 12.82 13.58
C ALA A 67 -0.10 12.04 13.18
N ASN A 68 -1.11 12.75 12.67
CA ASN A 68 -2.34 12.12 12.19
C ASN A 68 -2.10 11.24 10.96
N LEU A 69 -1.29 11.72 10.01
CA LEU A 69 -0.93 10.96 8.81
C LEU A 69 -0.26 9.64 9.18
N ALA A 70 0.73 9.69 10.07
CA ALA A 70 1.39 8.49 10.58
C ALA A 70 0.42 7.51 11.28
N GLY A 71 -0.57 8.02 12.00
CA GLY A 71 -1.61 7.20 12.63
C GLY A 71 -2.51 6.49 11.60
N LEU A 72 -2.98 7.22 10.58
CA LEU A 72 -3.81 6.65 9.52
C LEU A 72 -3.02 5.66 8.64
N ASP A 73 -1.76 5.98 8.34
CA ASP A 73 -0.84 5.10 7.61
C ASP A 73 -0.64 3.77 8.37
N ALA A 74 -0.53 3.82 9.71
CA ALA A 74 -0.41 2.61 10.53
C ALA A 74 -1.67 1.71 10.44
N GLU A 75 -2.86 2.28 10.44
CA GLU A 75 -4.12 1.53 10.27
C GLU A 75 -4.20 0.87 8.89
N LEU A 76 -3.80 1.59 7.83
CA LEU A 76 -3.74 1.03 6.48
C LEU A 76 -2.70 -0.08 6.37
N LEU A 77 -1.55 0.05 7.03
CA LEU A 77 -0.53 -0.99 7.10
C LEU A 77 -1.03 -2.26 7.83
N LEU A 78 -1.87 -2.12 8.85
CA LEU A 78 -2.51 -3.28 9.50
C LEU A 78 -3.47 -4.02 8.55
N ARG A 79 -4.03 -3.31 7.57
CA ARG A 79 -4.98 -3.82 6.55
C ARG A 79 -4.36 -3.98 5.17
N ARG A 80 -3.03 -4.04 5.11
CA ARG A 80 -2.27 -4.01 3.86
C ARG A 80 -2.71 -5.08 2.86
N THR A 81 -2.98 -6.30 3.30
CA THR A 81 -3.43 -7.38 2.42
C THR A 81 -4.77 -7.05 1.79
N GLU A 82 -5.73 -6.57 2.59
CA GLU A 82 -7.05 -6.17 2.09
C GLU A 82 -6.99 -4.97 1.13
N VAL A 83 -6.05 -4.06 1.36
CA VAL A 83 -5.76 -2.92 0.48
C VAL A 83 -5.22 -3.43 -0.86
N VAL A 84 -4.14 -4.23 -0.87
CA VAL A 84 -3.54 -4.78 -2.11
C VAL A 84 -4.56 -5.56 -2.93
N GLU A 85 -5.34 -6.44 -2.30
CA GLU A 85 -6.33 -7.26 -3.00
C GLU A 85 -7.43 -6.47 -3.72
N ARG A 86 -7.64 -5.21 -3.32
CA ARG A 86 -8.73 -4.36 -3.83
C ARG A 86 -8.25 -3.18 -4.67
N LEU A 87 -6.95 -2.91 -4.69
CA LEU A 87 -6.38 -1.87 -5.54
C LEU A 87 -6.55 -2.23 -7.01
N THR A 88 -6.99 -1.26 -7.81
CA THR A 88 -7.06 -1.37 -9.27
C THR A 88 -5.85 -0.74 -9.95
N GLU A 89 -5.20 0.21 -9.26
CA GLU A 89 -4.00 0.95 -9.66
C GLU A 89 -4.16 1.84 -10.91
N GLU A 90 -5.33 1.87 -11.55
CA GLU A 90 -5.55 2.62 -12.80
C GLU A 90 -5.36 4.13 -12.59
N HIS A 91 -5.98 4.69 -11.56
CA HIS A 91 -5.87 6.12 -11.27
C HIS A 91 -4.52 6.43 -10.61
N LEU A 92 -4.06 5.53 -9.74
CA LEU A 92 -2.78 5.68 -9.04
C LEU A 92 -1.59 5.71 -10.00
N ALA A 93 -1.56 4.81 -11.00
CA ALA A 93 -0.50 4.78 -12.01
C ALA A 93 -0.46 6.07 -12.83
N ARG A 94 -1.61 6.60 -13.24
CA ARG A 94 -1.70 7.89 -13.95
C ARG A 94 -1.20 9.04 -13.09
N HIS A 95 -1.59 9.08 -11.82
CA HIS A 95 -1.12 10.11 -10.88
C HIS A 95 0.40 10.06 -10.71
N ARG A 96 0.98 8.87 -10.50
CA ARG A 96 2.44 8.67 -10.38
C ARG A 96 3.18 9.15 -11.62
N GLN A 97 2.71 8.73 -12.80
CA GLN A 97 3.31 9.14 -14.08
C GLN A 97 3.27 10.66 -14.27
N ARG A 98 2.13 11.29 -13.98
CA ARG A 98 1.94 12.74 -14.15
C ARG A 98 2.86 13.54 -13.24
N ASN A 99 3.05 13.10 -12.01
CA ASN A 99 3.80 13.82 -10.99
C ASN A 99 5.28 13.39 -10.88
N GLY A 100 5.74 12.47 -11.74
CA GLY A 100 7.10 11.95 -11.68
C GLY A 100 7.40 11.22 -10.37
N ILE A 101 6.38 10.71 -9.69
CA ILE A 101 6.53 10.02 -8.41
C ILE A 101 7.16 8.66 -8.71
N PRO A 102 8.34 8.34 -8.16
CA PRO A 102 8.97 7.05 -8.39
C PRO A 102 8.04 5.91 -7.93
N HIS A 103 8.18 4.74 -8.54
CA HIS A 103 7.55 3.49 -8.11
C HIS A 103 7.99 3.02 -6.70
N SER A 104 8.52 3.90 -5.84
CA SER A 104 9.08 3.61 -4.51
C SER A 104 8.62 4.61 -3.44
N HIS A 105 7.41 5.17 -3.58
CA HIS A 105 6.78 5.98 -2.54
C HIS A 105 6.37 5.10 -1.35
N TRP A 106 6.02 5.65 -0.19
CA TRP A 106 5.71 4.85 1.02
C TRP A 106 4.64 3.74 0.82
N TRP A 107 3.73 3.87 -0.17
CA TRP A 107 2.82 2.80 -0.60
C TRP A 107 3.52 1.57 -1.19
N CYS A 108 4.80 1.64 -1.52
CA CYS A 108 5.59 0.54 -2.10
C CYS A 108 6.01 -0.49 -1.05
N TYR A 109 5.71 -0.25 0.23
CA TYR A 109 5.58 -1.37 1.16
C TYR A 109 4.60 -2.42 0.64
N LEU A 110 3.58 -2.05 -0.14
CA LEU A 110 2.69 -2.99 -0.82
C LEU A 110 3.41 -3.80 -1.92
N ASP A 111 4.28 -3.16 -2.71
CA ASP A 111 5.08 -3.80 -3.76
C ASP A 111 6.18 -4.72 -3.21
N GLU A 112 6.77 -4.38 -2.05
CA GLU A 112 7.77 -5.19 -1.36
C GLU A 112 7.16 -6.43 -0.69
N LEU A 113 5.92 -6.34 -0.20
CA LEU A 113 5.19 -7.47 0.39
C LEU A 113 4.77 -8.51 -0.65
N ASP A 114 4.59 -8.11 -1.91
CA ASP A 114 4.32 -9.06 -3.01
C ASP A 114 5.60 -9.82 -3.44
N ARG A 115 6.78 -9.28 -3.07
CA ARG A 115 8.08 -9.95 -3.27
C ARG A 115 8.48 -10.88 -2.12
N GLU A 116 7.82 -10.82 -0.97
CA GLU A 116 8.04 -11.80 0.09
C GLU A 116 7.42 -13.15 -0.32
N PRO A 117 8.21 -14.24 -0.34
CA PRO A 117 7.67 -15.55 -0.67
C PRO A 117 6.62 -15.92 0.38
N ARG A 118 5.36 -16.05 -0.04
CA ARG A 118 4.26 -16.53 0.82
C ARG A 118 4.75 -17.77 1.57
N PRO A 119 4.76 -17.78 2.92
CA PRO A 119 5.07 -18.99 3.67
C PRO A 119 3.93 -19.99 3.41
N GLY A 120 4.14 -20.88 2.43
CA GLY A 120 3.12 -21.83 1.96
C GLY A 120 3.19 -22.19 0.48
N SER A 121 3.82 -21.38 -0.37
CA SER A 121 4.05 -21.77 -1.78
C SER A 121 5.31 -22.63 -1.93
N GLY A 122 5.36 -23.72 -1.16
CA GLY A 122 6.32 -24.81 -1.34
C GLY A 122 5.97 -25.61 -2.59
N SER A 123 6.24 -25.04 -3.77
CA SER A 123 6.26 -25.80 -5.02
C SER A 123 7.58 -26.54 -5.09
N GLY A 124 7.53 -27.88 -4.98
CA GLY A 124 8.66 -28.75 -5.32
C GLY A 124 9.15 -29.69 -4.23
N MET A 125 8.26 -30.46 -3.59
CA MET A 125 8.66 -31.75 -3.00
C MET A 125 8.99 -32.71 -4.17
N ASN A 126 10.21 -32.60 -4.69
CA ASN A 126 10.77 -33.62 -5.58
C ASN A 126 11.32 -34.74 -4.69
N THR A 127 10.44 -35.63 -4.22
CA THR A 127 10.84 -36.89 -3.59
C THR A 127 11.57 -37.73 -4.65
N ARG A 128 12.90 -37.65 -4.65
CA ARG A 128 13.77 -38.64 -5.28
C ARG A 128 13.42 -40.00 -4.69
N ARG A 129 12.73 -40.80 -5.49
CA ARG A 129 12.52 -42.23 -5.26
C ARG A 129 13.89 -42.90 -5.36
N SER A 130 14.48 -43.23 -4.21
CA SER A 130 15.64 -44.11 -4.13
C SER A 130 15.23 -45.50 -4.59
N GLU A 131 15.75 -45.95 -5.73
CA GLU A 131 15.69 -47.37 -6.10
C GLU A 131 16.73 -48.15 -5.29
N PRO A 132 16.38 -49.34 -4.75
CA PRO A 132 17.33 -50.18 -4.05
C PRO A 132 18.26 -50.88 -5.07
N GLY A 133 19.56 -50.68 -4.88
CA GLY A 133 20.61 -51.33 -5.67
C GLY A 133 20.50 -52.86 -5.59
N GLY A 134 20.20 -53.48 -6.73
CA GLY A 134 20.31 -54.92 -6.92
C GLY A 134 21.77 -55.34 -6.91
N LEU A 135 22.13 -56.12 -5.89
CA LEU A 135 23.31 -56.99 -5.90
C LEU A 135 23.20 -57.98 -7.07
N THR A 136 24.18 -58.00 -7.97
CA THR A 136 24.42 -59.16 -8.82
C THR A 136 25.78 -59.77 -8.46
N VAL A 137 25.68 -61.01 -8.01
CA VAL A 137 26.72 -61.90 -7.49
C VAL A 137 27.60 -62.42 -8.64
N GLN A 138 28.89 -62.54 -8.34
CA GLN A 138 29.91 -63.19 -9.18
C GLN A 138 29.59 -64.67 -9.44
N SER A 139 29.88 -65.16 -10.64
CA SER A 139 30.34 -66.52 -10.93
C SER A 139 31.16 -66.51 -12.22
#